data_AF-A0A7C4MGQ7-F1
#
_entry.id   AF-A0A7C4MGQ7-F1
#
_cell.length_a   1.000
_cell.length_b   1.000
_cell.length_c   1.000
_cell.angle_alpha   90.00
_cell.angle_beta   90.00
_cell.angle_gamma   90.00
#
_symmetry.space_group_name_H-M   'P 1'
#
loop_
_entity.id
_entity.type
_entity.pdbx_description
1 polymer ?
#
loop_
_entity_poly.entity_id
_entity_poly.type
_entity_poly.pdbx_seq_one_letter_code
_entity_poly.pdbx_strand_id
1 'polypeptide(L)'
;MKTLRISDDVHQKLTALLGELTAQTSRLQTYQDAIEAMLNQSVILPPELLREVEEFIEKNKHKGYTRREEFIRQAIRFFLKWESGEYEYIEIPKEKYDRLNEAVKKMRMPYYNAAEFIEDQINKALEQYEKFLEEKE
;
A
#
# COMPACT_ATOMS: atom_id res chain seq x y z
N MET A 1 -10.46 -33.30 -25.51
CA MET A 1 -11.18 -32.04 -25.24
C MET A 1 -11.73 -32.09 -23.83
N LYS A 2 -11.47 -31.08 -23.02
CA LYS A 2 -12.15 -30.87 -21.74
C LYS A 2 -13.15 -29.73 -21.96
N THR A 3 -14.43 -29.96 -21.68
CA THR A 3 -15.47 -28.93 -21.84
C THR A 3 -15.63 -28.19 -20.53
N LEU A 4 -15.36 -26.89 -20.52
CA LEU A 4 -15.62 -26.02 -19.38
C LEU A 4 -16.94 -25.29 -19.61
N ARG A 5 -17.90 -25.42 -18.69
CA ARG A 5 -19.12 -24.62 -18.71
C ARG A 5 -18.87 -23.34 -17.93
N ILE A 6 -19.01 -22.20 -18.60
CA ILE A 6 -18.83 -20.87 -18.00
C ILE A 6 -20.17 -20.15 -17.99
N SER A 7 -20.39 -19.30 -16.98
CA SER A 7 -21.53 -18.38 -16.96
C SER A 7 -21.27 -17.21 -17.91
N ASP A 8 -22.34 -16.50 -18.30
CA ASP A 8 -22.25 -15.34 -19.18
C ASP A 8 -21.39 -14.21 -18.57
N ASP A 9 -21.46 -14.01 -17.25
CA ASP A 9 -20.61 -13.04 -16.53
C ASP A 9 -19.12 -13.39 -16.62
N VAL A 10 -18.78 -14.66 -16.42
CA VAL A 10 -17.38 -15.13 -16.56
C VAL A 10 -16.92 -15.02 -18.00
N HIS A 11 -17.78 -15.35 -18.97
CA HIS A 11 -17.48 -15.16 -20.39
C HIS A 11 -17.17 -13.69 -20.70
N GLN A 12 -18.02 -12.74 -20.27
CA GLN A 12 -17.79 -11.31 -20.48
C GLN A 12 -16.46 -10.83 -19.90
N LYS A 13 -16.13 -11.23 -18.66
CA LYS A 13 -14.85 -10.88 -18.02
C LYS A 13 -13.66 -11.44 -18.78
N LEU A 14 -13.74 -12.69 -19.22
CA LEU A 14 -12.70 -13.32 -20.03
C LEU A 14 -12.55 -12.63 -21.40
N THR A 15 -13.65 -12.21 -22.04
CA THR A 15 -13.60 -11.48 -23.32
C THR A 15 -12.92 -10.13 -23.15
N ALA A 16 -13.22 -9.40 -22.07
CA ALA A 16 -12.58 -8.12 -21.76
C ALA A 16 -11.07 -8.29 -21.57
N LEU A 17 -10.65 -9.28 -20.77
CA LEU A 17 -9.24 -9.58 -20.56
C LEU A 17 -8.52 -9.98 -21.86
N LEU A 18 -9.18 -10.77 -22.72
CA LEU A 18 -8.64 -11.16 -24.01
C LEU A 18 -8.39 -9.93 -24.90
N GLY A 19 -9.28 -8.94 -24.87
CA GLY A 19 -9.10 -7.65 -25.53
C GLY A 19 -7.88 -6.88 -25.00
N GLU A 20 -7.72 -6.80 -23.68
CA GLU A 20 -6.56 -6.16 -23.03
C GLU A 20 -5.24 -6.83 -23.41
N LEU A 21 -5.18 -8.16 -23.34
CA LEU A 21 -3.98 -8.93 -23.70
C LEU A 21 -3.65 -8.81 -25.19
N THR A 22 -4.67 -8.78 -26.06
CA THR A 22 -4.48 -8.56 -27.50
C THR A 22 -3.88 -7.18 -27.77
N ALA A 23 -4.35 -6.15 -27.07
CA ALA A 23 -3.78 -4.80 -27.16
C ALA A 23 -2.34 -4.74 -26.64
N GLN A 24 -2.03 -5.37 -25.49
CA GLN A 24 -0.69 -5.38 -24.91
C GLN A 24 0.33 -6.12 -25.78
N THR A 25 -0.07 -7.25 -26.38
CA THR A 25 0.84 -8.13 -27.13
C THR A 25 0.83 -7.88 -28.63
N SER A 26 -0.13 -7.08 -29.12
CA SER A 26 -0.39 -6.86 -30.56
C SER A 26 -0.61 -8.15 -31.35
N ARG A 27 -1.07 -9.21 -30.69
CA ARG A 27 -1.33 -10.54 -31.27
C ARG A 27 -2.68 -11.04 -30.82
N LEU A 28 -3.35 -11.81 -31.68
CA LEU A 28 -4.64 -12.40 -31.35
C LEU A 28 -4.46 -13.43 -30.23
N GLN A 29 -5.18 -13.23 -29.13
CA GLN A 29 -5.13 -14.08 -27.94
C GLN A 29 -6.34 -15.01 -27.90
N THR A 30 -6.20 -16.14 -27.21
CA THR A 30 -7.29 -17.10 -26.97
C THR A 30 -7.76 -17.04 -25.53
N TYR A 31 -8.92 -17.65 -25.25
CA TYR A 31 -9.38 -17.82 -23.86
C TYR A 31 -8.42 -18.66 -23.03
N GLN A 32 -7.65 -19.57 -23.65
CA GLN A 32 -6.62 -20.32 -22.95
C GLN A 32 -5.50 -19.39 -22.49
N ASP A 33 -5.01 -18.50 -23.37
CA ASP A 33 -3.98 -17.52 -23.03
C ASP A 33 -4.46 -16.56 -21.94
N ALA A 34 -5.74 -16.15 -21.99
CA ALA A 34 -6.36 -15.32 -20.95
C ALA A 34 -6.42 -16.04 -19.60
N ILE A 35 -6.83 -17.32 -19.57
CA ILE A 35 -6.86 -18.12 -18.33
C ILE A 35 -5.44 -18.32 -17.79
N GLU A 36 -4.48 -18.61 -18.65
CA GLU A 36 -3.07 -18.78 -18.26
C GLU A 36 -2.48 -17.48 -17.70
N ALA A 37 -2.76 -16.33 -18.34
CA ALA A 37 -2.38 -15.03 -17.83
C ALA A 37 -3.02 -14.75 -16.47
N MET A 38 -4.31 -15.05 -16.29
CA MET A 38 -4.97 -14.92 -14.98
C MET A 38 -4.29 -15.76 -13.92
N LEU A 39 -4.02 -17.04 -14.19
CA LEU A 39 -3.39 -17.94 -13.23
C LEU A 39 -1.97 -17.49 -12.88
N ASN A 40 -1.20 -17.03 -13.86
CA ASN A 40 0.18 -16.57 -13.67
C ASN A 40 0.28 -15.21 -12.96
N GLN A 41 -0.68 -14.31 -13.21
CA GLN A 41 -0.72 -12.98 -12.57
C GLN A 41 -1.45 -13.00 -11.23
N SER A 42 -2.33 -13.99 -11.00
CA SER A 42 -3.09 -14.08 -9.77
C SER A 42 -2.22 -14.57 -8.62
N VAL A 43 -2.23 -13.82 -7.52
CA VAL A 43 -1.74 -14.31 -6.24
C VAL A 43 -2.95 -14.90 -5.51
N ILE A 44 -2.91 -16.22 -5.30
CA ILE A 44 -3.95 -16.89 -4.51
C ILE A 44 -3.63 -16.68 -3.03
N LEU A 45 -4.47 -15.91 -2.36
CA LEU A 45 -4.35 -15.66 -0.93
C LEU A 45 -5.13 -16.70 -0.12
N PRO A 46 -4.64 -17.11 1.07
CA PRO A 46 -5.39 -17.97 1.96
C PRO A 46 -6.77 -17.39 2.30
N PRO A 47 -7.84 -18.20 2.32
CA PRO A 47 -9.20 -17.74 2.65
C PRO A 47 -9.28 -17.05 4.01
N GLU A 48 -8.48 -17.49 4.98
CA GLU A 48 -8.44 -16.95 6.33
C GLU A 48 -7.97 -15.49 6.32
N LEU A 49 -6.94 -15.19 5.53
CA LEU A 49 -6.40 -13.84 5.37
C LEU A 49 -7.41 -12.93 4.65
N LEU A 50 -8.08 -13.43 3.61
CA LEU A 50 -9.12 -12.68 2.92
C LEU A 50 -10.27 -12.30 3.86
N ARG A 51 -10.68 -13.24 4.73
CA ARG A 51 -11.70 -12.98 5.74
C ARG A 51 -11.23 -11.94 6.75
N GLU A 52 -9.99 -12.02 7.23
CA GLU A 52 -9.43 -11.04 8.16
C GLU A 52 -9.41 -9.63 7.56
N VAL A 53 -9.03 -9.50 6.29
CA VAL A 53 -9.08 -8.23 5.55
C VAL A 53 -10.51 -7.69 5.46
N GLU A 54 -11.48 -8.54 5.11
CA GLU A 54 -12.90 -8.15 5.04
C GLU A 54 -13.43 -7.68 6.40
N GLU A 55 -13.16 -8.42 7.47
CA GLU A 55 -13.54 -8.03 8.84
C GLU A 55 -12.88 -6.71 9.26
N PHE A 56 -11.61 -6.49 8.90
CA PHE A 56 -10.91 -5.25 9.19
C PHE A 56 -11.56 -4.06 8.48
N ILE A 57 -11.86 -4.19 7.19
CA ILE A 57 -12.53 -3.16 6.38
C ILE A 57 -13.89 -2.83 6.98
N GLU A 58 -14.66 -3.85 7.37
CA GLU A 58 -15.99 -3.66 7.96
C GLU A 58 -15.94 -2.93 9.30
N LYS A 59 -14.98 -3.28 10.18
CA LYS A 59 -14.76 -2.61 11.47
C LYS A 59 -14.22 -1.19 11.31
N ASN A 60 -13.52 -0.89 10.21
CA ASN A 60 -12.82 0.37 9.98
C ASN A 60 -13.37 1.17 8.78
N LYS A 61 -14.68 1.11 8.50
CA LYS A 61 -15.32 1.85 7.38
C LYS A 61 -14.96 3.35 7.32
N HIS A 62 -14.72 3.96 8.47
CA HIS A 62 -14.29 5.37 8.59
C HIS A 62 -12.94 5.68 7.91
N LYS A 63 -12.11 4.67 7.62
CA LYS A 63 -10.82 4.83 6.94
C LYS A 63 -10.93 4.88 5.41
N GLY A 64 -12.15 4.73 4.86
CA GLY A 64 -12.40 4.89 3.42
C GLY A 64 -12.15 3.66 2.56
N TYR A 65 -11.70 2.54 3.14
CA TYR A 65 -11.57 1.29 2.39
C TYR A 65 -12.94 0.72 2.01
N THR A 66 -13.14 0.47 0.73
CA THR A 66 -14.40 -0.09 0.22
C THR A 66 -14.25 -1.48 -0.38
N ARG A 67 -13.03 -1.89 -0.74
CA ARG A 67 -12.73 -3.15 -1.42
C ARG A 67 -11.46 -3.79 -0.86
N ARG A 68 -11.45 -5.13 -0.78
CA ARG A 68 -10.28 -5.91 -0.32
C ARG A 68 -9.06 -5.71 -1.20
N GLU A 69 -9.26 -5.59 -2.52
CA GLU A 69 -8.18 -5.44 -3.50
C GLU A 69 -7.44 -4.11 -3.31
N GLU A 70 -8.17 -3.06 -2.92
CA GLU A 70 -7.59 -1.75 -2.58
C GLU A 70 -6.70 -1.84 -1.35
N PHE A 71 -7.22 -2.46 -0.28
CA PHE A 71 -6.48 -2.65 0.97
C PHE A 71 -5.20 -3.46 0.75
N ILE A 72 -5.30 -4.61 0.08
CA ILE A 72 -4.16 -5.49 -0.22
C ILE A 72 -3.12 -4.75 -1.07
N ARG A 73 -3.56 -4.02 -2.10
CA ARG A 73 -2.64 -3.25 -2.96
C ARG A 73 -1.90 -2.18 -2.17
N GLN A 74 -2.56 -1.50 -1.24
CA GLN A 74 -1.89 -0.50 -0.41
C GLN A 74 -0.91 -1.14 0.58
N ALA A 75 -1.28 -2.25 1.20
CA ALA A 75 -0.40 -2.99 2.11
C ALA A 75 0.89 -3.45 1.40
N ILE A 76 0.77 -4.02 0.19
CA ILE A 76 1.94 -4.43 -0.60
C ILE A 76 2.80 -3.23 -0.99
N ARG A 77 2.20 -2.11 -1.42
CA ARG A 77 2.96 -0.89 -1.75
C ARG A 77 3.71 -0.33 -0.55
N PHE A 78 3.10 -0.35 0.63
CA PHE A 78 3.77 0.06 1.86
C PHE A 78 4.95 -0.85 2.17
N PHE A 79 4.76 -2.17 2.09
CA PHE A 79 5.82 -3.14 2.33
C PHE A 79 6.97 -3.00 1.33
N LEU A 80 6.69 -2.79 0.04
CA LEU A 80 7.73 -2.55 -0.96
C LEU A 80 8.52 -1.26 -0.70
N LYS A 81 7.87 -0.19 -0.21
CA LYS A 81 8.54 1.06 0.16
C LYS A 81 9.42 0.91 1.41
N TRP A 82 9.00 0.07 2.34
CA TRP A 82 9.81 -0.31 3.49
C TRP A 82 11.06 -1.06 3.01
N GLU A 83 10.87 -2.12 2.22
CA GLU A 83 11.98 -2.98 1.77
C GLU A 83 12.90 -2.29 0.76
N SER A 84 12.45 -1.25 0.04
CA SER A 84 13.30 -0.52 -0.89
C SER A 84 14.39 0.32 -0.21
N GLY A 85 14.30 0.54 1.10
CA GLY A 85 15.22 1.41 1.84
C GLY A 85 15.10 2.89 1.49
N GLU A 86 14.04 3.28 0.75
CA GLU A 86 13.77 4.68 0.41
C GLU A 86 13.37 5.48 1.66
N TYR A 87 12.74 4.81 2.63
CA TYR A 87 12.32 5.40 3.89
C TYR A 87 12.65 4.46 5.04
N GLU A 88 13.22 5.01 6.11
CA GLU A 88 13.29 4.33 7.40
C GLU A 88 12.07 4.68 8.24
N TYR A 89 11.37 3.66 8.71
CA TYR A 89 10.15 3.82 9.49
C TYR A 89 10.48 3.70 10.99
N ILE A 90 10.25 4.78 11.73
CA ILE A 90 10.40 4.78 13.18
C ILE A 90 9.06 4.42 13.82
N GLU A 91 8.99 3.28 14.49
CA GLU A 91 7.81 2.92 15.28
C GLU A 91 7.71 3.79 16.55
N ILE A 92 6.65 4.58 16.62
CA ILE A 92 6.29 5.35 17.82
C ILE A 92 4.97 4.78 18.36
N PRO A 93 4.93 4.33 19.63
CA PRO A 93 3.69 3.89 20.25
C PRO A 93 2.62 4.97 20.13
N LYS A 94 1.43 4.59 19.67
CA LYS A 94 0.33 5.53 19.39
C LYS A 94 0.03 6.45 20.57
N GLU A 95 0.01 5.92 21.79
CA GLU A 95 -0.21 6.71 23.00
C GLU A 95 0.82 7.84 23.16
N LYS A 96 2.10 7.56 22.89
CA LYS A 96 3.16 8.58 22.98
C LYS A 96 3.01 9.62 21.87
N TYR A 97 2.70 9.19 20.65
CA TYR A 97 2.47 10.08 19.52
C TYR A 97 1.29 11.02 19.78
N ASP A 98 0.17 10.49 20.25
CA ASP A 98 -1.04 11.26 20.54
C ASP A 98 -0.78 12.28 21.68
N ARG A 99 -0.08 11.87 22.74
CA ARG A 99 0.34 12.77 23.82
C ARG A 99 1.28 13.87 23.34
N LEU A 100 2.23 13.56 22.47
CA LEU A 100 3.12 14.54 21.85
C LEU A 100 2.32 15.53 21.00
N ASN A 101 1.36 15.04 20.24
CA ASN A 101 0.51 15.88 19.40
C ASN A 101 -0.36 16.84 20.24
N GLU A 102 -0.88 16.36 21.37
CA GLU A 102 -1.55 17.22 22.35
C GLU A 102 -0.62 18.26 22.97
N ALA A 103 0.61 17.86 23.33
CA ALA A 103 1.60 18.76 23.92
C ALA A 103 1.95 19.90 22.95
N VAL A 104 2.21 19.58 21.68
CA VAL A 104 2.48 20.57 20.62
C VAL A 104 1.38 21.62 20.55
N LYS A 105 0.11 21.18 20.53
CA LYS A 105 -1.06 22.08 20.45
C LYS A 105 -1.27 22.89 21.74
N LYS A 106 -1.26 22.23 22.90
CA LYS A 106 -1.56 22.87 24.20
C LYS A 106 -0.46 23.83 24.64
N MET A 107 0.80 23.48 24.39
CA MET A 107 1.95 24.32 24.72
C MET A 107 2.17 25.44 23.69
N ARG A 108 1.36 25.51 22.63
CA ARG A 108 1.50 26.48 21.53
C ARG A 108 2.91 26.51 20.95
N MET A 109 3.47 25.32 20.76
CA MET A 109 4.76 25.17 20.12
C MET A 109 4.68 25.69 18.67
N PRO A 110 5.81 26.06 18.04
CA PRO A 110 5.82 26.57 16.67
C PRO A 110 5.57 25.49 15.59
N TYR A 111 4.85 24.41 15.94
CA TYR A 111 4.54 23.29 15.07
C TYR A 111 3.03 23.02 15.10
N TYR A 112 2.47 22.59 13.97
CA TYR A 112 1.06 22.25 13.81
C TYR A 112 0.71 20.90 14.44
N ASN A 113 1.64 19.94 14.42
CA ASN A 113 1.44 18.59 14.94
C ASN A 113 2.75 17.90 15.34
N ALA A 114 2.62 16.70 15.93
CA ALA A 114 3.76 15.88 16.33
C ALA A 114 4.69 15.48 15.16
N ALA A 115 4.16 15.27 13.95
CA ALA A 115 4.97 14.88 12.79
C ALA A 115 5.94 15.99 12.39
N GLU A 116 5.44 17.21 12.25
CA GLU A 116 6.25 18.39 11.90
C GLU A 116 7.30 18.68 12.98
N PHE A 117 6.94 18.52 14.26
CA PHE A 117 7.90 18.63 15.35
C PHE A 117 9.05 17.61 15.18
N ILE A 118 8.73 16.35 14.91
CA ILE A 118 9.75 15.30 14.72
C ILE A 118 10.64 15.61 13.52
N GLU A 119 10.05 16.02 12.40
CA GLU A 119 10.78 16.37 11.18
C GLU A 119 11.76 17.53 11.41
N ASP A 120 11.33 18.59 12.10
CA ASP A 120 12.19 19.72 12.45
C ASP A 120 13.32 19.33 13.42
N GLN A 121 13.06 18.42 14.38
CA GLN A 121 14.13 17.91 15.24
C GLN A 121 15.18 17.12 14.46
N ILE A 122 14.76 16.35 13.45
CA ILE A 122 15.68 15.63 12.56
C ILE A 122 16.53 16.64 11.77
N ASN A 123 15.90 17.62 11.14
CA ASN A 123 16.61 18.63 10.34
C ASN A 123 17.62 19.42 11.17
N LYS A 124 17.25 19.85 12.39
CA LYS A 124 18.17 20.54 13.31
C LYS A 124 19.36 19.70 13.71
N ALA A 125 19.15 18.41 13.96
CA ALA A 125 20.25 17.50 14.30
C ALA A 125 21.22 17.33 13.11
N LEU A 126 20.69 17.25 11.89
CA LEU A 126 21.50 17.15 10.67
C LEU A 126 22.27 18.44 10.39
N GLU A 127 21.63 19.62 10.50
CA GLU A 127 22.31 20.91 10.35
C GLU A 127 23.46 21.10 11.37
N GLN A 128 23.27 20.64 12.61
CA GLN A 128 24.33 20.68 13.63
C GLN A 128 25.49 19.74 13.26
N TYR A 129 25.17 18.56 12.72
CA TYR A 129 26.18 17.61 12.27
C TYR A 129 26.98 18.14 11.07
N GLU A 130 26.32 18.80 10.12
CA GLU A 130 26.98 19.44 8.97
C GLU A 130 27.96 20.52 9.44
N LYS A 131 27.54 21.42 10.34
CA LYS A 131 28.44 22.45 10.91
C LYS A 131 29.65 21.85 11.63
N PHE A 132 29.45 20.75 12.35
CA PHE A 132 30.55 20.04 13.01
C PHE A 132 31.57 19.44 12.03
N LEU A 133 31.12 19.02 10.84
CA LEU A 133 32.01 18.55 9.79
C LEU A 133 32.80 19.71 9.17
N GLU A 134 32.15 20.86 8.93
CA GLU A 134 32.80 22.06 8.40
C GLU A 134 33.86 22.64 9.34
N GLU A 135 33.68 22.56 10.66
CA GLU A 135 34.68 22.99 11.65
C GLU A 135 35.89 22.04 11.77
N LYS A 136 35.83 20.86 11.14
CA LYS A 136 36.88 19.84 11.17
C LYS A 136 37.68 19.71 9.86
N GLU A 137 37.23 20.31 8.77
CA GLU A 137 38.02 20.53 7.55
C GLU A 137 38.97 21.72 7.69
#